data_AF-A0A8S1NI45-F1
#
_entry.id   AF-A0A8S1NI45-F1
#
_cell.length_a   1.000
_cell.length_b   1.000
_cell.length_c   1.000
_cell.angle_alpha   90.00
_cell.angle_beta   90.00
_cell.angle_gamma   90.00
#
_symmetry.space_group_name_H-M   'P 1'
#
loop_
_entity.id
_entity.type
_entity.pdbx_description
1 polymer ?
#
loop_
_entity_poly.entity_id
_entity_poly.type
_entity_poly.pdbx_seq_one_letter_code
_entity_poly.pdbx_strand_id
1 'polypeptide(L)' 'MNGVVRQGNDIDLLSTQKNLSAKFNVKYIVNLILIYEDDKTYFKQQEIIIYRQR' A
#
# COMPACT_ATOMS: atom_id res chain seq x y z
N MET A 1 6.66 31.10 -8.87
CA MET A 1 7.16 29.86 -8.24
C MET A 1 6.20 29.53 -7.11
N ASN A 2 5.15 28.77 -7.38
CA ASN A 2 4.16 28.42 -6.35
C ASN A 2 4.34 26.95 -6.01
N GLY A 3 5.15 26.70 -4.98
CA GLY A 3 5.23 25.38 -4.36
C GLY A 3 3.89 25.09 -3.72
N VAL A 4 3.10 24.21 -4.35
CA VAL A 4 1.94 23.61 -3.71
C VAL A 4 2.48 22.79 -2.54
N VAL A 5 2.32 23.33 -1.34
CA VAL A 5 2.55 22.58 -0.10
C VAL A 5 1.46 21.50 -0.07
N ARG A 6 1.81 20.28 -0.52
CA ARG A 6 0.95 19.11 -0.38
C ARG A 6 0.84 18.81 1.11
N GLN A 7 -0.35 19.04 1.67
CA GLN A 7 -0.62 18.75 3.08
C GLN A 7 -0.32 17.27 3.33
N GLY A 8 0.35 17.00 4.46
CA GLY A 8 1.08 15.76 4.73
C GLY A 8 0.26 14.48 4.95
N ASN A 9 -0.84 14.27 4.21
CA ASN A 9 -1.61 13.02 4.21
C ASN A 9 -1.90 12.48 2.78
N ASP A 10 -1.41 13.13 1.72
CA ASP A 10 -1.57 12.65 0.35
C ASP A 10 -0.53 11.56 0.03
N ILE A 11 -0.89 10.30 0.23
CA ILE A 11 -0.11 9.18 -0.29
C ILE A 11 -0.40 9.07 -1.78
N ASP A 12 0.58 9.37 -2.63
CA ASP A 12 0.50 9.15 -4.08
C ASP A 12 0.54 7.64 -4.38
N LEU A 13 -0.62 6.98 -4.24
CA LEU A 13 -0.82 5.57 -4.59
C LEU A 13 -1.13 5.42 -6.08
N LEU A 14 -0.42 4.51 -6.73
CA LEU A 14 -0.77 4.03 -8.06
C LEU A 14 -1.90 2.99 -7.94
N SER A 15 -2.64 2.75 -9.02
CA SER A 15 -3.58 1.62 -9.04
C SER A 15 -2.83 0.29 -9.05
N THR A 16 -3.47 -0.77 -8.55
CA THR A 16 -2.93 -2.14 -8.65
C THR A 16 -2.72 -2.50 -10.13
N GLN A 17 -1.52 -2.97 -10.48
CA GLN A 17 -1.15 -3.36 -11.85
C GLN A 17 -0.69 -4.81 -11.88
N LYS A 18 -1.31 -5.61 -12.72
CA LYS A 18 -0.88 -6.99 -13.00
C LYS A 18 -0.28 -7.06 -14.39
N ASN A 19 0.93 -7.60 -14.47
CA ASN A 19 1.69 -7.87 -15.68
C ASN A 19 1.94 -6.63 -16.55
N LEU A 20 2.44 -5.54 -15.95
CA LEU A 20 2.72 -4.33 -16.71
C LEU A 20 3.89 -4.57 -17.66
N SER A 21 3.59 -4.61 -18.97
CA SER A 21 4.56 -4.83 -20.05
C SER A 21 5.43 -6.09 -19.87
N ALA A 22 4.95 -7.13 -19.18
CA ALA A 22 5.75 -8.31 -18.82
C ALA A 22 7.02 -8.03 -17.99
N LYS A 23 7.12 -6.86 -17.36
CA LYS A 23 8.30 -6.44 -16.59
C LYS A 23 8.07 -6.45 -15.09
N PHE A 24 6.92 -5.96 -14.62
CA PHE A 24 6.64 -5.89 -13.18
C PHE A 24 5.15 -5.86 -12.84
N ASN A 25 4.87 -6.04 -11.55
CA ASN A 25 3.55 -5.92 -10.94
C ASN A 25 3.58 -4.82 -9.87
N VAL A 26 2.45 -4.14 -9.67
CA VAL A 26 2.22 -3.23 -8.54
C VAL A 26 1.11 -3.84 -7.69
N LYS A 27 1.45 -4.28 -6.49
CA LYS A 27 0.53 -4.92 -5.54
C LYS A 27 0.54 -4.18 -4.21
N TYR A 28 -0.61 -4.17 -3.54
CA TYR A 28 -0.77 -3.58 -2.22
C TYR A 28 -1.15 -4.69 -1.24
N ILE A 29 -0.47 -4.72 -0.09
CA ILE A 29 -0.70 -5.71 0.95
C ILE A 29 -1.03 -4.96 2.24
N VAL A 30 -2.15 -5.30 2.86
CA VAL A 30 -2.43 -4.92 4.24
C VAL A 30 -1.76 -5.95 5.15
N ASN A 31 -0.89 -5.49 6.03
CA ASN A 31 -0.22 -6.32 7.01
C ASN A 31 -0.75 -6.02 8.41
N LEU A 32 -1.42 -7.00 9.01
CA LEU A 32 -1.85 -6.98 10.40
C LEU A 32 -0.79 -7.65 11.26
N ILE A 33 -0.30 -6.92 12.25
CA ILE A 33 0.71 -7.38 13.20
C ILE A 33 0.08 -7.37 14.59
N LEU A 34 0.10 -8.51 15.27
CA LEU A 34 -0.36 -8.68 16.64
C LEU A 34 0.84 -9.01 17.52
N ILE A 35 1.08 -8.21 18.56
CA ILE A 35 2.18 -8.40 19.52
C ILE A 35 1.54 -8.81 20.85
N TYR A 36 2.01 -9.92 21.42
CA TYR A 36 1.59 -10.44 22.72
C TYR A 36 2.63 -10.13 23.80
N GLU A 37 2.22 -10.24 25.06
CA GLU A 37 3.04 -9.94 26.24
C GLU A 37 4.22 -10.90 26.42
N ASP A 38 4.17 -12.09 25.82
CA ASP A 38 5.23 -13.12 25.87
C ASP A 38 6.22 -13.01 24.69
N ASP A 39 6.40 -11.79 24.16
CA ASP A 39 7.21 -11.46 22.99
C ASP A 39 6.82 -12.19 21.68
N LYS A 40 5.65 -12.86 21.65
CA LYS A 40 5.16 -13.48 20.41
C LYS A 40 4.55 -12.45 19.48
N THR A 41 4.94 -12.52 18.21
CA THR A 41 4.37 -11.70 17.14
C THR A 41 3.67 -12.57 16.11
N TYR A 42 2.41 -12.26 15.82
CA TYR A 42 1.60 -12.93 14.80
C TYR A 42 1.33 -11.98 13.64
N PHE A 43 1.39 -12.52 12.42
CA PHE A 43 1.25 -11.77 11.19
C PHE A 43 0.08 -12.29 10.36
N LYS A 44 -0.71 -11.39 9.79
CA LYS A 44 -1.70 -11.71 8.76
C LYS A 44 -1.58 -10.70 7.63
N GLN A 45 -1.29 -11.21 6.43
CA GLN A 45 -1.17 -10.40 5.22
C GLN A 45 -2.30 -10.72 4.25
N GLN A 46 -2.86 -9.68 3.63
CA GLN A 46 -3.88 -9.81 2.59
C GLN A 46 -3.59 -8.85 1.45
N GLU A 47 -3.59 -9.36 0.21
CA GLU A 47 -3.51 -8.52 -0.99
C GLU A 47 -4.83 -7.76 -1.17
N ILE A 48 -4.73 -6.46 -1.43
CA ILE A 48 -5.87 -5.58 -1.73
C ILE A 48 -5.74 -4.99 -3.14
N ILE A 49 -6.89 -4.66 -3.74
CA ILE A 49 -6.96 -4.05 -5.07
C ILE A 49 -7.31 -2.58 -4.91
N ILE A 50 -6.42 -1.70 -5.40
CA ILE A 50 -6.62 -0.26 -5.43
C ILE A 50 -6.95 0.17 -6.86
N TYR A 51 -8.02 0.94 -7.02
CA TYR A 51 -8.42 1.57 -8.28
C TYR A 51 -8.57 3.07 -8.10
N ARG A 52 -8.34 3.82 -9.18
CA ARG A 52 -8.56 5.26 -9.20
C ARG A 52 -10.01 5.54 -9.54
N GLN A 53 -10.76 6.10 -8.59
CA GLN A 53 -12.07 6.66 -8.86
C GLN A 53 -11.91 7.91 -9.75
N ARG A 54 -12.70 8.01 -10.82
CA ARG A 54 -12.72 9.17 -11.72
C ARG A 54 -13.80 10.16 -11.29
#